data_AF-A7S558-F1
#
_entry.id   AF-A7S558-F1
#
_cell.length_a   1.000
_cell.length_b   1.000
_cell.length_c   1.000
_cell.angle_alpha   90.00
_cell.angle_beta   90.00
_cell.angle_gamma   90.00
#
_symmetry.space_group_name_H-M   'P 1'
#
loop_
_entity.id
_entity.type
_entity.pdbx_description
1 polymer ?
#
loop_
_entity_poly.entity_id
_entity_poly.type
_entity_poly.pdbx_seq_one_letter_code
_entity_poly.pdbx_strand_id
1 'polypeptide(L)'
;MQTLTDSQKPWKTKLSSAGLVYLHFGRRVLSQVMQMPEDHQALDKVYDKIYENLIQEVDAIDNGVSQSDEKPRYIITTNLSARVGNLNPKWNDKNMDEECVSVRPQSFENRLGLLEEWRGIRDDALSKLSGIQGCIFVHATGFIGGNQTRKGALEMARKTLQKSREAMET
;
A
#
# COMPACT_ATOMS: atom_id res chain seq x y z
N MET A 1 -11.04 2.66 -15.94
CA MET A 1 -10.76 2.96 -14.52
C MET A 1 -10.74 4.48 -14.41
N GLN A 2 -11.85 5.10 -13.97
CA GLN A 2 -11.88 6.55 -13.79
C GLN A 2 -10.91 6.90 -12.66
N THR A 3 -9.82 7.60 -13.00
CA THR A 3 -8.94 8.21 -12.02
C THR A 3 -9.78 9.22 -11.24
N LEU A 4 -9.93 9.01 -9.94
CA LEU A 4 -10.77 9.82 -9.04
C LEU A 4 -10.12 11.18 -8.74
N THR A 5 -9.82 11.94 -9.78
CA THR A 5 -9.56 13.39 -9.72
C THR A 5 -10.86 14.18 -9.88
N ASP A 6 -12.02 13.52 -9.87
CA ASP A 6 -13.35 14.12 -10.07
C ASP A 6 -14.02 14.53 -8.76
N SER A 7 -13.23 14.71 -7.69
CA SER A 7 -13.76 15.21 -6.42
C SER A 7 -13.84 16.73 -6.50
N GLN A 8 -15.03 17.30 -6.27
CA GLN A 8 -15.24 18.74 -6.00
C GLN A 8 -14.54 19.22 -4.70
N LYS A 9 -13.60 18.44 -4.16
CA LYS A 9 -12.93 18.63 -2.88
C LYS A 9 -11.49 19.10 -3.11
N PRO A 10 -10.93 19.95 -2.24
CA PRO A 10 -9.61 20.56 -2.43
C PRO A 10 -8.43 19.63 -2.10
N TRP A 11 -8.65 18.31 -2.00
CA TRP A 11 -7.65 17.36 -1.52
C TRP A 11 -6.63 17.02 -2.62
N LYS A 12 -5.35 17.18 -2.29
CA LYS A 12 -4.24 16.94 -3.24
C LYS A 12 -3.53 15.60 -3.01
N THR A 13 -3.68 15.02 -1.82
CA THR A 13 -3.09 13.72 -1.47
C THR A 13 -3.76 12.63 -2.30
N LYS A 14 -2.94 11.81 -2.96
CA LYS A 14 -3.43 10.63 -3.68
C LYS A 14 -4.06 9.64 -2.67
N LEU A 15 -5.19 9.03 -3.03
CA LEU A 15 -5.85 8.05 -2.16
C LEU A 15 -5.07 6.72 -2.14
N SER A 16 -4.85 6.19 -0.94
CA SER A 16 -4.42 4.81 -0.72
C SER A 16 -5.61 3.84 -0.79
N SER A 17 -5.38 2.56 -0.50
CA SER A 17 -6.46 1.60 -0.30
C SER A 17 -7.46 2.05 0.79
N ALA A 18 -6.97 2.64 1.89
CA ALA A 18 -7.82 3.15 2.97
C ALA A 18 -8.67 4.34 2.50
N GLY A 19 -8.06 5.30 1.81
CA GLY A 19 -8.74 6.43 1.21
C GLY A 19 -9.82 6.02 0.21
N LEU A 20 -9.58 5.00 -0.62
CA LEU A 20 -10.56 4.46 -1.56
C LEU A 20 -11.74 3.78 -0.85
N VAL A 21 -11.49 3.00 0.20
CA VAL A 21 -12.56 2.42 1.01
C VAL A 21 -13.42 3.52 1.64
N TYR A 22 -12.78 4.55 2.19
CA TYR A 22 -13.50 5.69 2.75
C TYR A 22 -14.28 6.47 1.70
N LEU A 23 -13.72 6.66 0.50
CA LEU A 23 -14.40 7.31 -0.62
C LEU A 23 -15.73 6.64 -0.97
N HIS A 24 -15.73 5.31 -1.03
CA HIS A 24 -16.90 4.55 -1.45
C HIS A 24 -17.90 4.27 -0.33
N PHE A 25 -17.44 4.09 0.91
CA PHE A 25 -18.28 3.60 2.00
C PHE A 25 -18.36 4.55 3.20
N GLY A 26 -17.49 5.56 3.28
CA GLY A 26 -17.38 6.44 4.43
C GLY A 26 -18.67 7.17 4.75
N ARG A 27 -19.37 7.68 3.73
CA ARG A 27 -20.65 8.37 3.92
C ARG A 27 -21.73 7.47 4.53
N ARG A 28 -21.88 6.26 4.00
CA ARG A 28 -22.80 5.25 4.55
C ARG A 28 -22.44 4.88 5.98
N VAL A 29 -21.15 4.71 6.29
CA VAL A 29 -20.70 4.43 7.67
C VAL A 29 -21.09 5.58 8.60
N LEU A 30 -20.84 6.82 8.21
CA LEU A 30 -21.20 7.99 9.02
C LEU A 30 -22.71 8.13 9.22
N SER A 31 -23.51 7.88 8.19
CA SER A 31 -24.98 7.82 8.29
C SER A 31 -25.43 6.85 9.36
N GLN A 32 -24.86 5.63 9.38
CA GLN A 32 -25.21 4.62 10.39
C GLN A 32 -24.75 4.99 11.80
N VAL A 33 -23.51 5.49 11.94
CA VAL A 33 -22.94 5.87 13.24
C VAL A 33 -23.70 7.06 13.85
N MET A 34 -24.06 8.05 13.03
CA MET A 34 -24.77 9.24 13.48
C MET A 34 -26.29 9.05 13.54
N GLN A 35 -26.81 7.92 13.02
CA GLN A 35 -28.24 7.64 12.89
C GLN A 35 -28.98 8.72 12.10
N MET A 36 -28.39 9.12 10.97
CA MET A 36 -28.91 10.18 10.09
C MET A 36 -29.09 9.65 8.66
N PRO A 37 -30.06 10.17 7.89
CA PRO A 37 -30.19 9.86 6.47
C PRO A 37 -28.89 10.15 5.70
N GLU A 38 -28.56 9.32 4.72
CA GLU A 38 -27.30 9.47 3.95
C GLU A 38 -27.26 10.78 3.13
N ASP A 39 -28.42 11.31 2.74
CA ASP A 39 -28.56 12.59 2.04
C ASP A 39 -28.53 13.81 2.98
N HIS A 40 -28.40 13.61 4.29
CA HIS A 40 -28.39 14.70 5.25
C HIS A 40 -27.15 15.60 5.08
N GLN A 41 -27.35 16.89 4.80
CA GLN A 41 -26.28 17.85 4.50
C GLN A 41 -25.20 17.97 5.59
N ALA A 42 -25.55 17.76 6.86
CA ALA A 42 -24.57 17.74 7.95
C ALA A 42 -23.47 16.67 7.74
N LEU A 43 -23.80 15.54 7.09
CA LEU A 43 -22.83 14.48 6.81
C LEU A 43 -21.73 14.94 5.87
N ASP A 44 -21.96 15.93 4.99
CA ASP A 44 -20.92 16.46 4.11
C ASP A 44 -19.75 17.04 4.91
N LYS A 45 -20.06 17.83 5.93
CA LYS A 45 -19.06 18.47 6.79
C LYS A 45 -18.32 17.44 7.65
N VAL A 46 -19.05 16.45 8.18
CA VAL A 46 -18.44 15.38 8.98
C VAL A 46 -17.54 14.52 8.10
N TYR A 47 -18.01 14.16 6.91
CA TYR A 47 -17.26 13.36 5.94
C TYR A 47 -15.93 14.02 5.59
N ASP A 48 -15.95 15.32 5.30
CA ASP A 48 -14.75 16.10 5.00
C ASP A 48 -13.81 16.16 6.20
N LYS A 49 -14.34 16.41 7.40
CA LYS A 49 -13.50 16.51 8.60
C LYS A 49 -12.88 15.19 9.01
N ILE A 50 -13.58 14.08 8.85
CA ILE A 50 -13.01 12.76 9.10
C ILE A 50 -11.92 12.45 8.05
N TYR A 51 -12.13 12.82 6.79
CA TYR A 51 -11.06 12.67 5.81
C TYR A 51 -9.81 13.51 6.20
N GLU A 52 -9.98 14.82 6.40
CA GLU A 52 -8.90 15.76 6.69
C GLU A 52 -8.11 15.44 7.96
N ASN A 53 -8.77 14.90 9.00
CA ASN A 53 -8.15 14.70 10.32
C ASN A 53 -7.78 13.25 10.63
N LEU A 54 -8.19 12.28 9.80
CA LEU A 54 -7.93 10.87 10.07
C LEU A 54 -7.43 10.13 8.83
N ILE A 55 -8.17 10.21 7.71
CA ILE A 55 -7.88 9.38 6.54
C ILE A 55 -6.71 9.95 5.71
N GLN A 56 -6.63 11.27 5.58
CA GLN A 56 -5.59 11.93 4.80
C GLN A 56 -4.17 11.64 5.33
N GLU A 57 -4.00 11.52 6.65
CA GLU A 57 -2.72 11.12 7.25
C GLU A 57 -2.31 9.71 6.78
N VAL A 58 -3.26 8.77 6.79
CA VAL A 58 -3.02 7.39 6.33
C VAL A 58 -2.65 7.37 4.86
N ASP A 59 -3.41 8.09 4.02
CA ASP A 59 -3.14 8.22 2.60
C ASP A 59 -1.78 8.86 2.31
N ALA A 60 -1.43 9.92 3.04
CA ALA A 60 -0.13 10.59 2.89
C ALA A 60 1.02 9.65 3.26
N ILE A 61 0.92 8.97 4.40
CA ILE A 61 1.94 8.02 4.85
C ILE A 61 2.10 6.91 3.81
N ASP A 62 1.01 6.26 3.38
CA ASP A 62 1.05 5.14 2.43
C ASP A 62 1.61 5.51 1.05
N ASN A 63 1.41 6.77 0.62
CA ASN A 63 1.98 7.29 -0.61
C ASN A 63 3.37 7.94 -0.44
N GLY A 64 3.98 7.86 0.75
CA GLY A 64 5.30 8.43 1.02
C GLY A 64 5.36 9.96 0.99
N VAL A 65 4.24 10.63 1.25
CA VAL A 65 4.15 12.09 1.30
C VAL A 65 4.58 12.58 2.68
N SER A 66 5.59 13.43 2.72
CA SER A 66 6.05 14.09 3.94
C SER A 66 5.00 15.05 4.51
N GLN A 67 4.94 15.18 5.83
CA GLN A 67 4.05 16.12 6.52
C GLN A 67 4.36 17.60 6.18
N SER A 68 5.59 17.89 5.77
CA SER A 68 6.12 19.22 5.51
C SER A 68 7.17 19.14 4.41
N ASP A 69 7.26 20.19 3.58
CA ASP A 69 8.32 20.35 2.59
C ASP A 69 9.68 20.64 3.25
N GLU A 70 9.66 21.27 4.43
CA GLU A 70 10.82 21.45 5.29
C GLU A 70 11.03 20.26 6.22
N LYS A 71 12.26 20.09 6.71
CA LYS A 71 12.56 19.04 7.70
C LYS A 71 11.79 19.31 8.99
N PRO A 72 10.89 18.40 9.42
CA PRO A 72 10.12 18.60 10.64
C PRO A 72 11.04 18.61 11.86
N ARG A 73 10.69 19.42 12.87
CA ARG A 73 11.48 19.52 14.12
C ARG A 73 11.46 18.24 14.96
N TYR A 74 10.43 17.41 14.80
CA TYR A 74 10.28 16.12 15.46
C TYR A 74 9.51 15.15 14.55
N ILE A 75 9.59 13.86 14.83
CA ILE A 75 8.89 12.80 14.10
C ILE A 75 7.90 12.12 15.05
N ILE A 76 6.66 11.93 14.60
CA ILE A 76 5.67 11.13 15.32
C ILE A 76 5.89 9.66 14.95
N THR A 77 6.29 8.84 15.92
CA THR A 77 6.62 7.42 15.70
C THR A 77 5.48 6.45 16.04
N THR A 78 4.35 6.97 16.56
CA THR A 78 3.23 6.16 17.06
C THR A 78 1.89 6.55 16.41
N ASN A 79 1.92 6.93 15.14
CA ASN A 79 0.70 7.15 14.35
C ASN A 79 -0.08 5.84 14.11
N LEU A 80 -1.29 5.95 13.56
CA LEU A 80 -2.17 4.80 13.33
C LEU A 80 -1.48 3.71 12.49
N SER A 81 -0.84 4.09 11.38
CA SER A 81 -0.12 3.16 10.50
C SER A 81 1.02 2.43 11.24
N ALA A 82 1.79 3.13 12.08
CA ALA A 82 2.85 2.53 12.89
C ALA A 82 2.29 1.57 13.95
N ARG A 83 1.17 1.92 14.59
CA ARG A 83 0.52 1.05 15.60
C ARG A 83 -0.04 -0.22 14.98
N VAL A 84 -0.69 -0.11 13.82
CA VAL A 84 -1.16 -1.26 13.05
C VAL A 84 0.03 -2.10 12.59
N GLY A 85 1.08 -1.49 12.05
CA GLY A 85 2.30 -2.20 11.65
C GLY A 85 3.00 -2.92 12.80
N ASN A 86 2.91 -2.43 14.03
CA ASN A 86 3.45 -3.12 15.22
C ASN A 86 2.67 -4.39 15.59
N LEU A 87 1.48 -4.61 15.03
CA LEU A 87 0.74 -5.87 15.14
C LEU A 87 1.21 -6.91 14.11
N ASN A 88 1.95 -6.48 13.07
CA ASN A 88 2.50 -7.41 12.09
C ASN A 88 3.63 -8.25 12.73
N PRO A 89 3.80 -9.51 12.28
CA PRO A 89 4.92 -10.35 12.69
C PRO A 89 6.26 -9.63 12.44
N LYS A 90 7.18 -9.74 13.39
CA LYS A 90 8.54 -9.21 13.21
C LYS A 90 9.27 -10.03 12.15
N TRP A 91 10.25 -9.41 11.48
CA TRP A 91 11.08 -10.08 10.48
C TRP A 91 11.75 -11.39 10.93
N ASN A 92 11.92 -11.59 12.24
CA ASN A 92 12.50 -12.77 12.87
C ASN A 92 11.46 -13.72 13.49
N ASP A 93 10.18 -13.47 13.25
CA ASP A 93 9.09 -14.33 13.70
C ASP A 93 8.95 -15.55 12.78
N LYS A 94 8.41 -16.65 13.31
CA LYS A 94 8.29 -17.91 12.57
C LYS A 94 7.21 -17.86 11.49
N ASN A 95 6.28 -16.90 11.59
CA ASN A 95 5.13 -16.71 10.71
C ASN A 95 5.27 -15.42 9.90
N MET A 96 6.28 -15.36 9.03
CA MET A 96 6.56 -14.20 8.19
C MET A 96 5.78 -14.23 6.87
N ASP A 97 5.18 -13.09 6.51
CA ASP A 97 4.74 -12.80 5.15
C ASP A 97 5.94 -12.34 4.30
N GLU A 98 5.91 -12.64 3.00
CA GLU A 98 7.07 -12.49 2.10
C GLU A 98 7.13 -11.09 1.44
N GLU A 99 7.52 -10.06 2.20
CA GLU A 99 7.72 -8.68 1.70
C GLU A 99 9.19 -8.33 1.40
N CYS A 100 9.41 -7.43 0.43
CA CYS A 100 10.75 -6.89 0.14
C CYS A 100 11.27 -5.99 1.28
N VAL A 101 12.60 -5.96 1.45
CA VAL A 101 13.23 -5.16 2.51
C VAL A 101 13.52 -3.74 2.00
N SER A 102 13.02 -2.72 2.70
CA SER A 102 13.29 -1.31 2.41
C SER A 102 14.77 -0.93 2.60
N VAL A 103 15.25 0.07 1.85
CA VAL A 103 16.63 0.60 1.97
C VAL A 103 16.91 1.20 3.35
N ARG A 104 15.90 1.81 3.97
CA ARG A 104 15.94 2.40 5.32
C ARG A 104 14.58 2.21 6.01
N PRO A 105 14.52 2.25 7.35
CA PRO A 105 13.24 2.24 8.07
C PRO A 105 12.31 3.35 7.53
N GLN A 106 11.03 3.01 7.31
CA GLN A 106 10.00 3.92 6.78
C GLN A 106 10.20 4.40 5.31
N SER A 107 11.12 3.80 4.55
CA SER A 107 11.29 4.10 3.13
C SER A 107 10.43 3.19 2.25
N PHE A 108 9.85 3.77 1.20
CA PHE A 108 9.15 3.08 0.12
C PHE A 108 10.08 2.55 -0.97
N GLU A 109 11.39 2.85 -0.88
CA GLU A 109 12.40 2.31 -1.79
C GLU A 109 12.88 0.94 -1.30
N ASN A 110 12.75 -0.06 -2.16
CA ASN A 110 13.21 -1.43 -1.87
C ASN A 110 14.70 -1.56 -2.16
N ARG A 111 15.42 -2.34 -1.33
CA ARG A 111 16.80 -2.73 -1.64
C ARG A 111 16.90 -3.52 -2.94
N LEU A 112 15.88 -4.35 -3.20
CA LEU A 112 15.66 -5.06 -4.43
C LEU A 112 14.17 -5.35 -4.57
N GLY A 113 13.52 -4.70 -5.53
CA GLY A 113 12.15 -5.05 -5.90
C GLY A 113 12.12 -6.28 -6.81
N LEU A 114 10.95 -6.90 -6.94
CA LEU A 114 10.69 -7.96 -7.92
C LEU A 114 10.97 -7.48 -9.35
N LEU A 115 11.28 -8.44 -10.22
CA LEU A 115 11.71 -8.23 -11.61
C LEU A 115 10.77 -7.29 -12.36
N GLU A 116 11.33 -6.33 -13.11
CA GLU A 116 10.55 -5.32 -13.85
C GLU A 116 9.53 -5.92 -14.80
N GLU A 117 9.91 -7.00 -15.50
CA GLU A 117 9.04 -7.77 -16.39
C GLU A 117 7.81 -8.35 -15.68
N TRP A 118 7.86 -8.61 -14.37
CA TRP A 118 6.73 -9.17 -13.62
C TRP A 118 5.79 -8.08 -13.10
N ARG A 119 6.23 -6.83 -13.00
CA ARG A 119 5.50 -5.76 -12.32
C ARG A 119 4.16 -5.47 -12.99
N GLY A 120 3.08 -5.48 -12.20
CA GLY A 120 1.73 -5.24 -12.68
C GLY A 120 1.07 -6.44 -13.37
N ILE A 121 1.78 -7.57 -13.52
CA ILE A 121 1.22 -8.80 -14.08
C ILE A 121 0.57 -9.63 -12.96
N ARG A 122 -0.50 -10.35 -13.29
CA ARG A 122 -1.32 -11.11 -12.34
C ARG A 122 -1.61 -12.53 -12.85
N ASP A 123 -1.98 -13.39 -11.91
CA ASP A 123 -2.58 -14.72 -12.13
C ASP A 123 -1.80 -15.59 -13.15
N ASP A 124 -2.51 -16.25 -14.06
CA ASP A 124 -1.93 -17.16 -15.07
C ASP A 124 -0.91 -16.48 -15.99
N ALA A 125 -1.10 -15.19 -16.29
CA ALA A 125 -0.14 -14.45 -17.12
C ALA A 125 1.22 -14.34 -16.41
N LEU A 126 1.19 -14.04 -15.10
CA LEU A 126 2.40 -13.99 -14.28
C LEU A 126 3.00 -15.40 -14.11
N SER A 127 2.16 -16.42 -13.95
CA SER A 127 2.63 -17.79 -13.80
C SER A 127 3.36 -18.29 -15.07
N LYS A 128 2.81 -17.98 -16.25
CA LYS A 128 3.43 -18.29 -17.54
C LYS A 128 4.73 -17.51 -17.76
N LEU A 129 4.72 -16.21 -17.46
CA LEU A 129 5.87 -15.33 -17.65
C LEU A 129 7.04 -15.70 -16.73
N SER A 130 6.75 -15.90 -15.45
CA SER A 130 7.77 -16.23 -14.44
C SER A 130 8.23 -17.69 -14.55
N GLY A 131 7.44 -18.57 -15.15
CA GLY A 131 7.62 -20.01 -15.10
C GLY A 131 7.47 -20.57 -13.68
N ILE A 132 6.66 -19.92 -12.82
CA ILE A 132 6.35 -20.34 -11.45
C ILE A 132 4.83 -20.51 -11.39
N GLN A 133 4.35 -21.68 -10.97
CA GLN A 133 2.90 -21.91 -10.87
C GLN A 133 2.27 -21.21 -9.66
N GLY A 134 0.98 -20.86 -9.78
CA GLY A 134 0.19 -20.32 -8.68
C GLY A 134 0.54 -18.87 -8.32
N CYS A 135 1.16 -18.11 -9.23
CA CYS A 135 1.38 -16.69 -9.00
C CYS A 135 0.04 -15.93 -8.95
N ILE A 136 -0.09 -15.02 -7.98
CA ILE A 136 -1.31 -14.21 -7.78
C ILE A 136 -1.11 -12.83 -8.39
N PHE A 137 -0.04 -12.12 -8.00
CA PHE A 137 0.28 -10.80 -8.54
C PHE A 137 1.70 -10.37 -8.23
N VAL A 138 2.20 -9.37 -8.96
CA VAL A 138 3.31 -8.51 -8.52
C VAL A 138 2.84 -7.07 -8.60
N HIS A 139 3.09 -6.28 -7.55
CA HIS A 139 2.73 -4.86 -7.54
C HIS A 139 3.43 -4.10 -8.68
N ALA A 140 2.81 -3.05 -9.20
CA ALA A 140 3.34 -2.28 -10.34
C ALA A 140 4.72 -1.65 -10.07
N THR A 141 5.06 -1.39 -8.81
CA THR A 141 6.39 -0.91 -8.39
C THR A 141 7.33 -2.04 -7.93
N GLY A 142 6.86 -3.29 -7.92
CA GLY A 142 7.64 -4.47 -7.59
C GLY A 142 7.96 -4.67 -6.11
N PHE A 143 7.33 -3.93 -5.19
CA PHE A 143 7.65 -4.04 -3.75
C PHE A 143 7.11 -5.32 -3.08
N ILE A 144 6.07 -5.92 -3.66
CA ILE A 144 5.44 -7.13 -3.14
C ILE A 144 4.95 -7.99 -4.30
N GLY A 145 4.97 -9.30 -4.10
CA GLY A 145 4.35 -10.27 -4.98
C GLY A 145 3.79 -11.43 -4.18
N GLY A 146 2.69 -11.99 -4.67
CA GLY A 146 1.98 -13.08 -4.01
C GLY A 146 1.99 -14.37 -4.84
N ASN A 147 2.09 -15.50 -4.15
CA ASN A 147 1.88 -16.84 -4.71
C ASN A 147 0.94 -17.63 -3.79
N GLN A 148 0.18 -18.57 -4.35
CA GLN A 148 -0.70 -19.47 -3.59
C GLN A 148 0.05 -20.35 -2.59
N THR A 149 1.36 -20.55 -2.79
CA THR A 149 2.20 -21.36 -1.92
C THR A 149 3.44 -20.61 -1.48
N ARG A 150 3.86 -20.84 -0.23
CA ARG A 150 5.15 -20.36 0.30
C ARG A 150 6.34 -20.77 -0.57
N LYS A 151 6.31 -21.99 -1.12
CA LYS A 151 7.37 -22.47 -2.01
C LYS A 151 7.46 -21.63 -3.30
N GLY A 152 6.31 -21.34 -3.91
CA GLY A 152 6.26 -20.51 -5.11
C GLY A 152 6.70 -19.07 -4.86
N ALA A 153 6.31 -18.48 -3.74
CA ALA A 153 6.74 -17.13 -3.36
C ALA A 153 8.27 -17.07 -3.07
N LEU A 154 8.84 -18.09 -2.41
CA LEU A 154 10.29 -18.26 -2.28
C LEU A 154 11.02 -18.39 -3.64
N GLU A 155 10.44 -19.10 -4.60
CA GLU A 155 10.99 -19.21 -5.96
C GLU A 155 10.96 -17.86 -6.70
N MET A 156 9.91 -17.05 -6.50
CA MET A 156 9.83 -15.69 -7.04
C MET A 156 10.96 -14.81 -6.50
N ALA A 157 11.21 -14.85 -5.18
CA ALA A 157 12.30 -14.12 -4.55
C ALA A 157 13.69 -14.59 -5.04
N ARG A 158 13.90 -15.91 -5.15
CA ARG A 158 15.17 -16.49 -5.63
C ARG A 158 15.48 -16.11 -7.07
N LYS A 159 14.52 -16.21 -7.99
CA LYS A 159 14.71 -15.81 -9.39
C LYS A 159 15.06 -14.32 -9.49
N THR A 160 14.39 -13.48 -8.70
CA THR A 160 14.70 -12.04 -8.63
C THR A 160 16.15 -11.80 -8.18
N LEU A 161 16.58 -12.47 -7.12
CA LEU A 161 17.96 -12.38 -6.62
C LEU A 161 19.00 -12.86 -7.64
N GLN A 162 18.72 -13.97 -8.34
CA GLN A 162 19.63 -14.51 -9.34
C GLN A 162 19.80 -13.54 -10.52
N LYS A 163 18.71 -13.08 -11.12
CA LYS A 163 18.75 -12.13 -12.25
C LYS A 163 19.43 -10.81 -11.86
N SER A 164 19.22 -10.36 -10.62
CA SER A 164 19.87 -9.15 -10.12
C SER A 164 21.39 -9.31 -9.99
N ARG A 165 21.90 -10.50 -9.65
CA ARG A 165 23.35 -10.76 -9.59
C ARG A 165 23.96 -10.81 -10.98
N GLU A 166 23.30 -11.50 -11.91
CA GLU A 166 23.72 -11.60 -13.31
C GLU A 166 23.84 -10.19 -13.95
N ALA A 167 22.90 -9.29 -13.67
CA ALA A 167 22.93 -7.92 -14.16
C ALA A 167 24.02 -7.02 -13.52
N MET A 168 24.60 -7.41 -12.37
CA MET A 168 25.72 -6.68 -11.76
C MET A 168 27.09 -7.16 -12.27
N GLU A 169 27.15 -8.32 -12.92
CA GLU A 169 28.38 -8.94 -13.43
C GLU A 169 28.63 -8.60 -14.91
N THR A 170 27.65 -7.99 -15.59
CA THR A 170 27.73 -7.45 -16.97
C THR A 170 27.91 -5.95 -16.98
#